data_AF-A0A0W0UKD1-F1
#
_entry.id   AF-A0A0W0UKD1-F1
#
_cell.length_a   1.000
_cell.length_b   1.000
_cell.length_c   1.000
_cell.angle_alpha   90.00
_cell.angle_beta   90.00
_cell.angle_gamma   90.00
#
_symmetry.space_group_name_H-M   'P 1'
#
loop_
_entity.id
_entity.type
_entity.pdbx_description
1 polymer ?
#
loop_
_entity_poly.entity_id
_entity_poly.type
_entity_poly.pdbx_seq_one_letter_code
_entity_poly.pdbx_strand_id
1 'polypeptide(L)'
;MEKGQIMIKQWNDISHKYEGASLILGNGASIAFSNVFDYTRLYEVANDNNYINPKLRSLFRKFGTTNFELVLYRLWQAKEVLNLLQGNTNIVDENYSLCRNALIKTVKDAHIQYDKDDEVFVDKLQNASNFLKNFNIVYSLNYDLILYWVIAMGNREGTIFKDCFWEKFPDTNFNLFNSNWSFLKKPVCGQKKAILIFYPHGNLTLARVKQKHLNEIDLKIVSAAEMHLDAIIETWKNDNLEPVFISEGDCTEKRNRIYESHYLNSVYEKGFEEIGQKLVLYGWSISKEDNHILERIQNIQKERKKLENNVTKKPIESIAVSVYQNGDEQKFKNHVKDKLKYIATDIDFFNSSQGCWCF
;
A
#
# COMPACT_ATOMS: atom_id res chain seq x y z
N MET A 1 -20.73 34.08 8.03
CA MET A 1 -21.35 32.78 7.65
C MET A 1 -20.52 31.70 8.31
N GLU A 2 -20.99 31.16 9.43
CA GLU A 2 -20.39 30.01 10.09
C GLU A 2 -20.31 28.85 9.08
N LYS A 3 -19.10 28.44 8.71
CA LYS A 3 -18.90 27.22 7.93
C LYS A 3 -19.42 26.08 8.81
N GLY A 4 -20.58 25.52 8.47
CA GLY A 4 -21.21 24.42 9.21
C GLY A 4 -20.17 23.38 9.61
N GLN A 5 -20.03 23.16 10.92
CA GLN A 5 -19.06 22.25 11.49
C GLN A 5 -19.36 20.85 10.95
N ILE A 6 -18.48 20.33 10.10
CA ILE A 6 -18.69 19.03 9.45
C ILE A 6 -18.58 17.96 10.54
N MET A 7 -19.67 17.25 10.78
CA MET A 7 -19.74 16.21 11.81
C MET A 7 -18.87 15.01 11.41
N ILE A 8 -18.08 14.51 12.36
CA ILE A 8 -17.39 13.22 12.26
C ILE A 8 -18.36 12.18 12.81
N LYS A 9 -18.71 11.19 11.99
CA LYS A 9 -19.67 10.13 12.33
C LYS A 9 -18.96 8.91 12.93
N GLN A 10 -19.70 7.99 13.52
CA GLN A 10 -19.18 6.65 13.80
C GLN A 10 -19.26 5.80 12.54
N TRP A 11 -18.28 4.91 12.33
CA TRP A 11 -18.30 4.03 11.16
C TRP A 11 -19.57 3.17 11.11
N ASN A 12 -20.00 2.64 12.25
CA ASN A 12 -21.20 1.81 12.36
C ASN A 12 -22.48 2.52 11.90
N ASP A 13 -22.54 3.85 11.99
CA ASP A 13 -23.71 4.64 11.55
C ASP A 13 -23.79 4.76 10.03
N ILE A 14 -22.66 4.60 9.32
CA ILE A 14 -22.56 4.78 7.87
C ILE A 14 -22.17 3.51 7.11
N SER A 15 -21.73 2.46 7.79
CA SER A 15 -21.14 1.26 7.18
C SER A 15 -22.05 0.61 6.14
N HIS A 16 -23.35 0.53 6.40
CA HIS A 16 -24.35 -0.02 5.47
C HIS A 16 -24.39 0.75 4.12
N LYS A 17 -24.15 2.07 4.14
CA LYS A 17 -24.05 2.86 2.91
C LYS A 17 -22.87 2.40 2.05
N TYR A 18 -21.79 1.89 2.66
CA TYR A 18 -20.54 1.53 2.00
C TYR A 18 -20.34 0.00 1.86
N GLU A 19 -21.37 -0.81 2.08
CA GLU A 19 -21.28 -2.25 1.81
C GLU A 19 -20.94 -2.53 0.35
N GLY A 20 -19.97 -3.41 0.12
CA GLY A 20 -19.45 -3.75 -1.21
C GLY A 20 -18.64 -2.63 -1.87
N ALA A 21 -18.25 -1.59 -1.14
CA ALA A 21 -17.40 -0.52 -1.64
C ALA A 21 -15.99 -1.02 -2.00
N SER A 22 -15.23 -0.15 -2.66
CA SER A 22 -13.77 -0.25 -2.74
C SER A 22 -13.15 0.45 -1.54
N LEU A 23 -12.04 -0.08 -1.01
CA LEU A 23 -11.30 0.49 0.12
C LEU A 23 -9.87 0.84 -0.30
N ILE A 24 -9.38 2.02 0.06
CA ILE A 24 -7.97 2.38 -0.02
C ILE A 24 -7.43 2.53 1.40
N LEU A 25 -6.38 1.77 1.70
CA LEU A 25 -5.62 1.81 2.95
C LEU A 25 -4.35 2.62 2.73
N GLY A 26 -4.18 3.69 3.50
CA GLY A 26 -2.93 4.43 3.62
C GLY A 26 -2.17 4.07 4.90
N ASN A 27 -1.04 4.73 5.15
CA ASN A 27 -0.11 4.37 6.22
C ASN A 27 -0.75 4.42 7.63
N GLY A 28 -1.80 5.23 7.82
CA GLY A 28 -2.60 5.24 9.04
C GLY A 28 -3.22 3.89 9.40
N ALA A 29 -3.44 3.00 8.42
CA ALA A 29 -3.87 1.62 8.65
C ALA A 29 -2.83 0.81 9.44
N SER A 30 -1.55 0.99 9.14
CA SER A 30 -0.45 0.30 9.82
C SER A 30 -0.13 0.97 11.16
N ILE A 31 -0.20 2.31 11.22
CA ILE A 31 -0.04 3.08 12.46
C ILE A 31 -1.08 2.67 13.52
N ALA A 32 -2.31 2.31 13.11
CA ALA A 32 -3.35 1.83 14.03
C ALA A 32 -2.99 0.51 14.74
N PHE A 33 -2.14 -0.32 14.12
CA PHE A 33 -1.57 -1.49 14.77
C PHE A 33 -0.44 -1.11 15.72
N SER A 34 0.52 -0.29 15.25
CA SER A 34 1.62 0.25 16.06
C SER A 34 2.15 1.58 15.55
N ASN A 35 2.50 2.47 16.47
CA ASN A 35 3.13 3.75 16.16
C ASN A 35 4.55 3.62 15.56
N VAL A 36 5.13 2.42 15.54
CA VAL A 36 6.44 2.17 14.93
C VAL A 36 6.42 2.34 13.41
N PHE A 37 5.24 2.26 12.79
CA PHE A 37 5.04 2.54 11.36
C PHE A 37 5.02 4.06 11.04
N ASP A 38 5.23 4.91 12.04
CA ASP A 38 5.56 6.32 11.82
C ASP A 38 7.00 6.45 11.30
N TYR A 39 7.20 7.13 10.17
CA TYR A 39 8.50 7.27 9.50
C TYR A 39 9.60 7.83 10.41
N THR A 40 9.26 8.71 11.36
CA THR A 40 10.22 9.28 12.32
C THR A 40 10.81 8.17 13.19
N ARG A 41 9.94 7.25 13.61
CA ARG A 41 10.29 6.16 14.52
C ARG A 41 11.10 5.06 13.82
N LEU A 42 10.84 4.80 12.54
CA LEU A 42 11.67 3.87 11.74
C LEU A 42 13.13 4.34 11.69
N TYR A 43 13.38 5.62 11.40
CA TYR A 43 14.76 6.13 11.39
C TYR A 43 15.46 6.00 12.74
N GLU A 44 14.76 6.33 13.82
CA GLU A 44 15.28 6.21 15.19
C GLU A 44 15.65 4.76 15.49
N VAL A 45 14.74 3.80 15.24
CA VAL A 45 15.02 2.36 15.41
C VAL A 45 16.23 1.92 14.59
N ALA A 46 16.33 2.37 13.34
CA ALA A 46 17.46 2.03 12.47
C ALA A 46 18.79 2.58 12.97
N ASN A 47 18.75 3.80 13.49
CA ASN A 47 19.91 4.50 14.01
C ASN A 47 20.38 3.87 15.32
N ASP A 48 19.45 3.57 16.22
CA ASP A 48 19.72 2.99 17.55
C ASP A 48 20.26 1.55 17.44
N ASN A 49 19.77 0.78 16.47
CA ASN A 49 20.28 -0.55 16.15
C ASN A 49 21.53 -0.55 15.25
N ASN A 50 22.10 0.63 14.94
CA ASN A 50 23.30 0.78 14.12
C ASN A 50 23.18 0.22 12.68
N TYR A 51 21.98 0.18 12.11
CA TYR A 51 21.77 -0.18 10.70
C TYR A 51 22.12 0.96 9.75
N ILE A 52 22.10 2.18 10.24
CA ILE A 52 22.53 3.36 9.49
C ILE A 52 24.02 3.64 9.76
N ASN A 53 24.87 3.22 8.82
CA ASN A 53 26.30 3.51 8.88
C ASN A 53 26.61 5.02 8.67
N PRO A 54 27.84 5.49 8.95
CA PRO A 54 28.18 6.92 8.87
C PRO A 54 27.97 7.56 7.48
N LYS A 55 28.20 6.82 6.39
CA LYS A 55 27.98 7.30 5.02
C LYS A 55 26.49 7.52 4.77
N LEU A 56 25.66 6.54 5.12
CA LEU A 56 24.22 6.62 4.97
C LEU A 56 23.62 7.71 5.87
N ARG A 57 24.08 7.82 7.12
CA ARG A 57 23.68 8.90 8.04
C ARG A 57 23.97 10.28 7.45
N SER A 58 25.11 10.42 6.76
CA SER A 58 25.48 11.65 6.08
C SER A 58 24.56 11.98 4.91
N LEU A 59 24.04 10.98 4.19
CA LEU A 59 23.02 11.18 3.14
C LEU A 59 21.71 11.70 3.74
N PHE A 60 21.17 11.03 4.77
CA PHE A 60 19.95 11.49 5.48
C PHE A 60 20.08 12.95 5.95
N ARG A 61 21.20 13.27 6.62
CA ARG A 61 21.49 14.64 7.07
C ARG A 61 21.61 15.63 5.92
N LYS A 62 22.33 15.28 4.84
CA LYS A 62 22.50 16.13 3.65
C LYS A 62 21.15 16.41 2.98
N PHE A 63 20.24 15.44 3.04
CA PHE A 63 18.92 15.52 2.45
C PHE A 63 17.87 16.15 3.37
N GLY A 64 18.20 16.38 4.64
CA GLY A 64 17.30 16.97 5.62
C GLY A 64 16.08 16.08 5.90
N THR A 65 16.28 14.76 5.90
CA THR A 65 15.18 13.80 6.02
C THR A 65 15.56 12.63 6.92
N THR A 66 14.56 11.98 7.50
CA THR A 66 14.63 10.68 8.20
C THR A 66 13.97 9.57 7.39
N ASN A 67 13.36 9.90 6.26
CA ASN A 67 12.59 8.99 5.44
C ASN A 67 13.52 8.19 4.52
N PHE A 68 13.53 6.87 4.67
CA PHE A 68 14.40 5.95 3.92
C PHE A 68 14.11 6.01 2.43
N GLU A 69 12.85 6.18 2.11
CA GLU A 69 12.31 6.15 0.77
C GLU A 69 12.89 7.29 -0.08
N LEU A 70 12.95 8.49 0.48
CA LEU A 70 13.55 9.65 -0.17
C LEU A 70 15.06 9.47 -0.40
N VAL A 71 15.76 8.79 0.50
CA VAL A 71 17.20 8.50 0.33
C VAL A 71 17.41 7.45 -0.77
N LEU A 72 16.67 6.34 -0.75
CA LEU A 72 16.68 5.33 -1.81
C LEU A 72 16.36 5.95 -3.16
N TYR A 73 15.39 6.86 -3.18
CA TYR A 73 14.97 7.57 -4.36
C TYR A 73 16.11 8.42 -4.97
N ARG A 74 16.76 9.26 -4.17
CA ARG A 74 17.88 10.10 -4.61
C ARG A 74 19.10 9.30 -5.07
N LEU A 75 19.35 8.16 -4.42
CA LEU A 75 20.40 7.23 -4.85
C LEU A 75 20.07 6.64 -6.22
N TRP A 76 18.83 6.22 -6.45
CA TRP A 76 18.39 5.73 -7.77
C TRP A 76 18.51 6.82 -8.85
N GLN A 77 18.09 8.06 -8.59
CA GLN A 77 18.28 9.16 -9.55
C GLN A 77 19.75 9.37 -9.92
N ALA A 78 20.64 9.33 -8.93
CA ALA A 78 22.08 9.45 -9.16
C ALA A 78 22.60 8.32 -10.07
N LYS A 79 22.07 7.10 -9.91
CA LYS A 79 22.40 5.97 -10.78
C LYS A 79 21.95 6.22 -12.22
N GLU A 80 20.72 6.69 -12.43
CA GLU A 80 20.21 6.98 -13.77
C GLU A 80 21.02 8.06 -14.50
N VAL A 81 21.44 9.10 -13.78
CA VAL A 81 22.36 10.12 -14.32
C VAL A 81 23.70 9.51 -14.69
N LEU A 82 24.29 8.68 -13.82
CA LEU A 82 25.56 8.01 -14.12
C LEU A 82 25.46 7.05 -15.31
N ASN A 83 24.36 6.30 -15.43
CA ASN A 83 24.09 5.44 -16.58
C ASN A 83 24.09 6.24 -17.88
N LEU A 84 23.38 7.38 -17.90
CA LEU A 84 23.32 8.27 -19.07
C LEU A 84 24.70 8.83 -19.43
N LEU A 85 25.49 9.20 -18.43
CA LEU A 85 26.85 9.72 -18.59
C LEU A 85 27.90 8.62 -18.82
N GLN A 86 27.49 7.35 -18.89
CA GLN A 86 28.38 6.18 -18.99
C GLN A 86 29.43 6.13 -17.86
N GLY A 87 29.06 6.63 -16.67
CA GLY A 87 29.86 6.63 -15.46
C GLY A 87 29.75 5.33 -14.65
N ASN A 88 30.65 5.16 -13.68
CA ASN A 88 30.63 4.02 -12.77
C ASN A 88 29.51 4.14 -11.73
N THR A 89 28.56 3.19 -11.70
CA THR A 89 27.42 3.19 -10.76
C THR A 89 27.68 2.43 -9.46
N ASN A 90 28.79 1.70 -9.33
CA ASN A 90 29.03 0.78 -8.21
C ASN A 90 28.87 1.44 -6.85
N ILE A 91 29.41 2.66 -6.69
CA ILE A 91 29.29 3.40 -5.42
C ILE A 91 27.84 3.73 -5.08
N VAL A 92 27.02 4.02 -6.08
CA VAL A 92 25.60 4.33 -5.89
C VAL A 92 24.82 3.05 -5.60
N ASP A 93 25.11 1.96 -6.32
CA ASP A 93 24.50 0.64 -6.11
C ASP A 93 24.79 0.07 -4.72
N GLU A 94 26.03 0.26 -4.22
CA GLU A 94 26.43 -0.10 -2.86
C GLU A 94 25.64 0.70 -1.82
N ASN A 95 25.56 2.02 -1.95
CA ASN A 95 24.84 2.87 -1.00
C ASN A 95 23.32 2.64 -1.06
N TYR A 96 22.77 2.36 -2.25
CA TYR A 96 21.37 1.96 -2.42
C TYR A 96 21.10 0.65 -1.68
N SER A 97 21.96 -0.35 -1.87
CA SER A 97 21.83 -1.64 -1.18
C SER A 97 21.99 -1.51 0.33
N LEU A 98 22.91 -0.65 0.80
CA LEU A 98 23.05 -0.33 2.23
C LEU A 98 21.78 0.31 2.80
N CYS A 99 21.24 1.32 2.13
CA CYS A 99 20.01 1.99 2.55
C CYS A 99 18.82 1.02 2.55
N ARG A 100 18.70 0.19 1.51
CA ARG A 100 17.65 -0.82 1.37
C ARG A 100 17.74 -1.86 2.48
N ASN A 101 18.94 -2.39 2.72
CA ASN A 101 19.16 -3.39 3.77
C ASN A 101 18.94 -2.80 5.16
N ALA A 102 19.30 -1.53 5.37
CA ALA A 102 18.99 -0.82 6.61
C ALA A 102 17.48 -0.68 6.78
N LEU A 103 16.72 -0.29 5.75
CA LEU A 103 15.25 -0.26 5.81
C LEU A 103 14.68 -1.65 6.12
N ILE A 104 15.10 -2.70 5.42
CA ILE A 104 14.60 -4.08 5.64
C ILE A 104 14.89 -4.55 7.07
N LYS A 105 16.10 -4.34 7.58
CA LYS A 105 16.46 -4.68 8.97
C LYS A 105 15.69 -3.84 9.98
N THR A 106 15.54 -2.55 9.70
CA THR A 106 14.77 -1.65 10.55
C THR A 106 13.33 -2.07 10.60
N VAL A 107 12.70 -2.37 9.47
CA VAL A 107 11.37 -2.98 9.42
C VAL A 107 11.40 -4.25 10.25
N LYS A 108 12.39 -5.14 10.08
CA LYS A 108 12.50 -6.37 10.89
C LYS A 108 12.49 -6.12 12.40
N ASP A 109 13.29 -5.20 12.90
CA ASP A 109 13.50 -4.99 14.34
C ASP A 109 12.55 -3.96 14.95
N ALA A 110 12.00 -3.07 14.12
CA ALA A 110 10.83 -2.27 14.45
C ALA A 110 9.58 -3.14 14.57
N HIS A 111 9.55 -4.31 13.93
CA HIS A 111 8.32 -5.06 13.78
C HIS A 111 7.91 -5.79 15.05
N ILE A 112 6.65 -5.54 15.38
CA ILE A 112 5.69 -6.55 15.79
C ILE A 112 5.94 -7.79 14.91
N GLN A 113 6.60 -8.81 15.45
CA GLN A 113 6.57 -10.12 14.80
C GLN A 113 5.12 -10.58 14.77
N TYR A 114 4.78 -11.49 13.86
CA TYR A 114 3.51 -12.18 14.00
C TYR A 114 3.52 -12.93 15.33
N ASP A 115 2.94 -12.31 16.34
CA ASP A 115 2.86 -12.85 17.69
C ASP A 115 1.47 -13.45 17.85
N LYS A 116 1.42 -14.78 17.76
CA LYS A 116 0.18 -15.54 17.97
C LYS A 116 -0.23 -15.60 19.43
N ASP A 117 0.69 -15.29 20.34
CA ASP A 117 0.49 -15.35 21.78
C ASP A 117 0.09 -13.96 22.33
N ASP A 118 0.29 -12.87 21.57
CA ASP A 118 -0.31 -11.55 21.82
C ASP A 118 -1.79 -11.52 21.41
N GLU A 119 -2.67 -11.77 22.38
CA GLU A 119 -4.13 -11.76 22.21
C GLU A 119 -4.64 -10.43 21.63
N VAL A 120 -4.07 -9.29 22.04
CA VAL A 120 -4.50 -7.96 21.57
C VAL A 120 -4.17 -7.78 20.09
N PHE A 121 -2.99 -8.23 19.67
CA PHE A 121 -2.59 -8.21 18.28
C PHE A 121 -3.45 -9.14 17.42
N VAL A 122 -3.72 -10.34 17.90
CA VAL A 122 -4.60 -11.32 17.22
C VAL A 122 -6.02 -10.77 17.07
N ASP A 123 -6.58 -10.15 18.10
CA ASP A 123 -7.90 -9.50 18.05
C ASP A 123 -7.93 -8.36 17.04
N LYS A 124 -6.89 -7.51 17.01
CA LYS A 124 -6.77 -6.46 15.97
C LYS A 124 -6.75 -7.03 14.56
N LEU A 125 -6.03 -8.13 14.32
CA LEU A 125 -6.01 -8.81 13.02
C LEU A 125 -7.40 -9.37 12.67
N GLN A 126 -8.11 -9.95 13.64
CA GLN A 126 -9.44 -10.49 13.46
C GLN A 126 -10.47 -9.40 13.15
N ASN A 127 -10.41 -8.27 13.86
CA ASN A 127 -11.23 -7.10 13.62
C ASN A 127 -10.99 -6.52 12.22
N ALA A 128 -9.71 -6.31 11.86
CA ALA A 128 -9.35 -5.81 10.53
C ALA A 128 -9.82 -6.77 9.43
N SER A 129 -9.70 -8.08 9.64
CA SER A 129 -10.19 -9.09 8.70
C SER A 129 -11.71 -8.99 8.52
N ASN A 130 -12.45 -8.86 9.61
CA ASN A 130 -13.91 -8.72 9.57
C ASN A 130 -14.34 -7.40 8.94
N PHE A 131 -13.61 -6.31 9.20
CA PHE A 131 -13.82 -5.04 8.53
C PHE A 131 -13.62 -5.15 7.02
N LEU A 132 -12.52 -5.76 6.58
CA LEU A 132 -12.21 -5.97 5.16
C LEU A 132 -13.27 -6.80 4.44
N LYS A 133 -13.95 -7.70 5.14
CA LYS A 133 -15.05 -8.48 4.57
C LYS A 133 -16.18 -7.61 4.04
N ASN A 134 -16.36 -6.36 4.48
CA ASN A 134 -17.42 -5.48 3.99
C ASN A 134 -17.16 -4.92 2.57
N PHE A 135 -15.98 -5.13 2.01
CA PHE A 135 -15.55 -4.56 0.74
C PHE A 135 -15.44 -5.62 -0.36
N ASN A 136 -15.49 -5.19 -1.61
CA ASN A 136 -15.25 -6.06 -2.75
C ASN A 136 -13.79 -6.00 -3.22
N ILE A 137 -13.16 -4.84 -3.06
CA ILE A 137 -11.80 -4.57 -3.51
C ILE A 137 -11.08 -3.73 -2.45
N VAL A 138 -9.83 -4.06 -2.17
CA VAL A 138 -8.97 -3.34 -1.24
C VAL A 138 -7.67 -2.97 -1.95
N TYR A 139 -7.28 -1.71 -1.87
CA TYR A 139 -6.00 -1.20 -2.34
C TYR A 139 -5.15 -0.82 -1.13
N SER A 140 -3.98 -1.41 -0.98
CA SER A 140 -3.01 -1.03 0.05
C SER A 140 -1.89 -0.21 -0.53
N LEU A 141 -1.75 1.02 -0.05
CA LEU A 141 -0.61 1.87 -0.36
C LEU A 141 0.59 1.55 0.56
N ASN A 142 0.42 0.64 1.51
CA ASN A 142 1.41 0.30 2.52
C ASN A 142 2.28 -0.87 2.07
N TYR A 143 3.58 -0.78 2.38
CA TYR A 143 4.57 -1.80 2.03
C TYR A 143 4.80 -2.85 3.12
N ASP A 144 4.31 -2.62 4.34
CA ASP A 144 4.47 -3.53 5.48
C ASP A 144 3.65 -4.84 5.36
N LEU A 145 3.76 -5.69 6.38
CA LEU A 145 3.15 -7.01 6.42
C LEU A 145 1.80 -7.06 7.16
N ILE A 146 1.28 -5.94 7.67
CA ILE A 146 0.02 -5.93 8.44
C ILE A 146 -1.12 -6.47 7.59
N LEU A 147 -1.30 -5.94 6.37
CA LEU A 147 -2.36 -6.43 5.49
C LEU A 147 -2.16 -7.90 5.10
N TYR A 148 -0.92 -8.34 4.90
CA TYR A 148 -0.61 -9.74 4.64
C TYR A 148 -1.09 -10.65 5.79
N TRP A 149 -0.84 -10.27 7.05
CA TRP A 149 -1.31 -11.01 8.21
C TRP A 149 -2.82 -10.96 8.40
N VAL A 150 -3.46 -9.83 8.11
CA VAL A 150 -4.93 -9.70 8.13
C VAL A 150 -5.58 -10.63 7.09
N ILE A 151 -4.99 -10.72 5.89
CA ILE A 151 -5.42 -11.65 4.83
C ILE A 151 -5.24 -13.09 5.29
N ALA A 152 -4.08 -13.43 5.86
CA ALA A 152 -3.80 -14.77 6.38
C ALA A 152 -4.78 -15.17 7.50
N MET A 153 -5.09 -14.25 8.42
CA MET A 153 -6.10 -14.44 9.47
C MET A 153 -7.47 -14.75 8.87
N GLY A 154 -7.89 -13.96 7.88
CA GLY A 154 -9.18 -14.12 7.22
C GLY A 154 -9.33 -15.37 6.36
N ASN A 155 -8.21 -15.91 5.86
CA ASN A 155 -8.20 -17.06 4.96
C ASN A 155 -8.07 -18.42 5.67
N ARG A 156 -8.07 -18.46 7.01
CA ARG A 156 -7.97 -19.71 7.79
C ARG A 156 -9.08 -20.72 7.47
N GLU A 157 -10.29 -20.24 7.19
CA GLU A 157 -11.48 -21.06 6.89
C GLU A 157 -11.78 -21.16 5.38
N GLY A 158 -10.82 -20.77 4.53
CA GLY A 158 -10.93 -20.80 3.07
C GLY A 158 -10.52 -19.47 2.43
N THR A 159 -10.39 -19.44 1.11
CA THR A 159 -9.75 -18.32 0.40
C THR A 159 -10.75 -17.22 0.03
N ILE A 160 -11.10 -16.37 0.99
CA ILE A 160 -11.97 -15.20 0.78
C ILE A 160 -11.19 -14.01 0.22
N PHE A 161 -10.00 -13.74 0.75
CA PHE A 161 -9.10 -12.69 0.29
C PHE A 161 -8.17 -13.25 -0.76
N LYS A 162 -8.08 -12.57 -1.89
CA LYS A 162 -7.22 -12.94 -3.01
C LYS A 162 -6.47 -11.73 -3.48
N ASP A 163 -5.15 -11.83 -3.57
CA ASP A 163 -4.38 -10.87 -4.35
C ASP A 163 -4.21 -11.38 -5.78
N CYS A 164 -3.42 -10.65 -6.56
CA CYS A 164 -3.15 -11.01 -7.95
C CYS A 164 -2.08 -12.09 -8.11
N PHE A 165 -1.64 -12.78 -7.07
CA PHE A 165 -0.56 -13.77 -7.13
C PHE A 165 -1.08 -15.17 -6.80
N TRP A 166 -1.79 -15.77 -7.78
CA TRP A 166 -2.56 -16.99 -7.59
C TRP A 166 -1.81 -18.27 -7.92
N GLU A 167 -1.00 -18.26 -8.98
CA GLU A 167 -0.36 -19.46 -9.52
C GLU A 167 1.01 -19.66 -8.88
N LYS A 168 1.26 -20.85 -8.34
CA LYS A 168 2.58 -21.19 -7.78
C LYS A 168 3.61 -21.34 -8.90
N PHE A 169 4.77 -20.70 -8.75
CA PHE A 169 5.90 -20.93 -9.63
C PHE A 169 6.60 -22.25 -9.23
N PRO A 170 6.65 -23.27 -10.10
CA PRO A 170 7.12 -24.61 -9.74
C PRO A 170 8.49 -24.62 -9.08
N ASP A 171 8.66 -25.49 -8.09
CA ASP A 171 9.92 -25.70 -7.34
C ASP A 171 10.52 -24.45 -6.69
N THR A 172 9.69 -23.42 -6.45
CA THR A 172 10.10 -22.20 -5.75
C THR A 172 9.11 -21.81 -4.65
N ASN A 173 9.51 -20.82 -3.85
CA ASN A 173 8.68 -20.13 -2.87
C ASN A 173 8.03 -18.86 -3.46
N PHE A 174 7.72 -18.86 -4.76
CA PHE A 174 7.10 -17.73 -5.43
C PHE A 174 5.74 -18.07 -6.05
N ASN A 175 4.86 -17.07 -6.08
CA ASN A 175 3.67 -17.06 -6.93
C ASN A 175 3.83 -16.05 -8.06
N LEU A 176 3.18 -16.33 -9.20
CA LEU A 176 3.18 -15.50 -10.40
C LEU A 176 2.01 -14.53 -10.40
N PHE A 177 2.24 -13.32 -10.93
CA PHE A 177 1.19 -12.35 -11.17
C PHE A 177 0.17 -12.87 -12.22
N ASN A 178 -1.11 -12.78 -11.87
CA ASN A 178 -2.26 -13.11 -12.69
C ASN A 178 -3.14 -11.86 -12.89
N SER A 179 -3.29 -11.42 -14.13
CA SER A 179 -4.08 -10.24 -14.53
C SER A 179 -5.55 -10.57 -14.84
N ASN A 180 -5.98 -11.83 -14.75
CA ASN A 180 -7.36 -12.24 -14.95
C ASN A 180 -8.20 -12.03 -13.68
N TRP A 181 -8.52 -10.76 -13.40
CA TRP A 181 -9.26 -10.42 -12.17
C TRP A 181 -10.71 -10.89 -12.18
N SER A 182 -11.31 -11.08 -13.35
CA SER A 182 -12.63 -11.72 -13.45
C SER A 182 -12.61 -13.15 -12.91
N PHE A 183 -11.51 -13.88 -13.11
CA PHE A 183 -11.29 -15.17 -12.46
C PHE A 183 -11.05 -15.01 -10.95
N LEU A 184 -10.17 -14.09 -10.52
CA LEU A 184 -9.86 -13.90 -9.11
C LEU A 184 -11.08 -13.48 -8.28
N LYS A 185 -11.97 -12.65 -8.84
CA LYS A 185 -13.23 -12.24 -8.20
C LYS A 185 -14.25 -13.37 -8.02
N LYS A 186 -14.04 -14.55 -8.62
CA LYS A 186 -14.93 -15.70 -8.41
C LYS A 186 -14.66 -16.30 -7.03
N PRO A 187 -15.68 -16.57 -6.20
CA PRO A 187 -15.50 -17.29 -4.94
C PRO A 187 -14.98 -18.71 -5.20
N VAL A 188 -14.14 -19.21 -4.29
CA VAL A 188 -13.57 -20.57 -4.33
C VAL A 188 -13.60 -21.18 -2.93
N CYS A 189 -13.34 -22.48 -2.83
CA CYS A 189 -13.20 -23.17 -1.54
C CYS A 189 -14.39 -22.94 -0.58
N GLY A 190 -15.62 -22.96 -1.12
CA GLY A 190 -16.85 -22.80 -0.33
C GLY A 190 -17.18 -21.37 0.11
N GLN A 191 -16.38 -20.37 -0.27
CA GLN A 191 -16.65 -18.97 0.06
C GLN A 191 -17.83 -18.42 -0.74
N LYS A 192 -18.62 -17.53 -0.13
CA LYS A 192 -19.77 -16.86 -0.80
C LYS A 192 -19.35 -15.65 -1.63
N LYS A 193 -18.18 -15.08 -1.34
CA LYS A 193 -17.59 -13.94 -2.04
C LYS A 193 -16.07 -14.09 -2.12
N ALA A 194 -15.47 -13.31 -3.02
CA ALA A 194 -14.02 -13.12 -3.05
C ALA A 194 -13.73 -11.62 -3.01
N ILE A 195 -12.69 -11.25 -2.27
CA ILE A 195 -12.27 -9.87 -2.05
C ILE A 195 -10.90 -9.71 -2.67
N LEU A 196 -10.81 -8.86 -3.68
CA LEU A 196 -9.59 -8.67 -4.45
C LEU A 196 -8.69 -7.62 -3.80
N ILE A 197 -7.43 -7.97 -3.60
CA ILE A 197 -6.42 -7.12 -2.97
C ILE A 197 -5.42 -6.66 -4.02
N PHE A 198 -5.18 -5.35 -4.03
CA PHE A 198 -4.17 -4.69 -4.85
C PHE A 198 -3.15 -3.96 -3.98
N TYR A 199 -1.91 -3.91 -4.43
CA TYR A 199 -0.82 -3.14 -3.85
C TYR A 199 -0.33 -2.12 -4.90
N PRO A 200 -0.99 -0.96 -5.08
CA PRO A 200 -0.65 0.00 -6.14
C PRO A 200 0.77 0.58 -6.04
N HIS A 201 1.33 0.61 -4.83
CA HIS A 201 2.71 1.00 -4.57
C HIS A 201 3.60 -0.20 -4.29
N GLY A 202 3.14 -1.41 -4.58
CA GLY A 202 3.84 -2.64 -4.27
C GLY A 202 3.89 -2.94 -2.77
N ASN A 203 4.67 -3.95 -2.40
CA ASN A 203 4.73 -4.45 -1.03
C ASN A 203 6.02 -5.25 -0.81
N LEU A 204 6.50 -5.35 0.44
CA LEU A 204 7.71 -6.11 0.78
C LEU A 204 7.64 -7.60 0.40
N THR A 205 6.46 -8.13 0.16
CA THR A 205 6.25 -9.50 -0.33
C THR A 205 6.46 -9.66 -1.83
N LEU A 206 6.65 -8.57 -2.57
CA LEU A 206 6.75 -8.58 -4.03
C LEU A 206 8.19 -8.42 -4.50
N ALA A 207 8.60 -9.27 -5.43
CA ALA A 207 9.92 -9.27 -6.04
C ALA A 207 9.82 -9.23 -7.57
N ARG A 208 10.85 -8.73 -8.24
CA ARG A 208 11.03 -8.81 -9.68
C ARG A 208 12.40 -9.37 -10.01
N VAL A 209 12.49 -10.11 -11.10
CA VAL A 209 13.76 -10.60 -11.64
C VAL A 209 14.51 -9.48 -12.37
N LYS A 210 15.76 -9.21 -11.95
CA LYS A 210 16.67 -8.26 -12.61
C LYS A 210 17.27 -8.87 -13.87
N GLN A 211 16.63 -8.71 -15.02
CA GLN A 211 17.25 -9.01 -16.32
C GLN A 211 17.00 -7.86 -17.29
N LYS A 212 18.08 -7.29 -17.86
CA LYS A 212 18.10 -6.10 -18.75
C LYS A 212 17.12 -6.14 -19.93
N HIS A 213 16.58 -7.30 -20.29
CA HIS A 213 15.68 -7.50 -21.43
C HIS A 213 14.35 -8.20 -21.06
N LEU A 214 14.13 -8.54 -19.79
CA LEU A 214 13.03 -9.38 -19.30
C LEU A 214 12.44 -8.82 -17.98
N ASN A 215 12.22 -7.50 -17.91
CA ASN A 215 11.58 -6.82 -16.77
C ASN A 215 10.10 -7.26 -16.52
N GLU A 216 9.71 -8.48 -16.89
CA GLU A 216 8.32 -8.90 -17.08
C GLU A 216 7.77 -9.75 -15.92
N ILE A 217 8.63 -10.44 -15.16
CA ILE A 217 8.16 -11.40 -14.16
C ILE A 217 8.18 -10.79 -12.76
N ASP A 218 7.02 -10.28 -12.36
CA ASP A 218 6.73 -9.92 -10.98
C ASP A 218 6.27 -11.19 -10.21
N LEU A 219 6.91 -11.42 -9.08
CA LEU A 219 6.78 -12.57 -8.20
C LEU A 219 6.25 -12.10 -6.84
N LYS A 220 5.49 -12.96 -6.17
CA LYS A 220 5.20 -12.80 -4.74
C LYS A 220 5.89 -13.90 -3.95
N ILE A 221 6.65 -13.50 -2.94
CA ILE A 221 7.27 -14.39 -1.96
C ILE A 221 6.16 -15.09 -1.17
N VAL A 222 6.27 -16.40 -0.97
CA VAL A 222 5.29 -17.21 -0.24
C VAL A 222 5.98 -18.03 0.83
N SER A 223 5.43 -18.00 2.03
CA SER A 223 5.84 -18.85 3.14
C SER A 223 4.71 -18.93 4.19
N ALA A 224 4.94 -19.69 5.27
CA ALA A 224 4.12 -19.58 6.47
C ALA A 224 4.20 -18.16 7.06
N ALA A 225 3.10 -17.68 7.66
CA ALA A 225 2.97 -16.31 8.15
C ALA A 225 4.01 -15.97 9.23
N GLU A 226 4.28 -16.90 10.15
CA GLU A 226 5.28 -16.77 11.23
C GLU A 226 6.70 -16.59 10.68
N MET A 227 7.00 -17.16 9.52
CA MET A 227 8.34 -17.14 8.90
C MET A 227 8.45 -16.13 7.74
N HIS A 228 7.39 -15.33 7.49
CA HIS A 228 7.29 -14.58 6.24
C HIS A 228 8.33 -13.49 6.10
N LEU A 229 8.59 -12.79 7.19
CA LEU A 229 9.63 -11.77 7.24
C LEU A 229 11.02 -12.35 6.99
N ASP A 230 11.33 -13.53 7.54
CA ASP A 230 12.60 -14.21 7.29
C ASP A 230 12.73 -14.67 5.83
N ALA A 231 11.67 -15.24 5.25
CA ALA A 231 11.64 -15.62 3.84
C ALA A 231 11.88 -14.40 2.92
N ILE A 232 11.32 -13.25 3.27
CA ILE A 232 11.54 -11.98 2.57
C ILE A 232 13.01 -11.56 2.66
N ILE A 233 13.59 -11.58 3.86
CA ILE A 233 14.99 -11.22 4.09
C ILE A 233 15.95 -12.13 3.32
N GLU A 234 15.72 -13.45 3.35
CA GLU A 234 16.53 -14.40 2.58
C GLU A 234 16.41 -14.15 1.08
N THR A 235 15.20 -13.82 0.59
CA THR A 235 14.99 -13.45 -0.82
C THR A 235 15.82 -12.24 -1.22
N TRP A 236 15.94 -11.23 -0.34
CA TRP A 236 16.71 -10.02 -0.62
C TRP A 236 18.23 -10.19 -0.61
N LYS A 237 18.74 -11.35 -0.20
CA LYS A 237 20.16 -11.71 -0.40
C LYS A 237 20.46 -12.10 -1.85
N ASN A 238 19.44 -12.38 -2.66
CA ASN A 238 19.62 -12.72 -4.06
C ASN A 238 19.74 -11.46 -4.92
N ASP A 239 20.94 -11.21 -5.45
CA ASP A 239 21.21 -10.02 -6.26
C ASP A 239 20.42 -9.98 -7.58
N ASN A 240 19.89 -11.11 -8.03
CA ASN A 240 19.03 -11.19 -9.22
C ASN A 240 17.58 -10.80 -8.96
N LEU A 241 17.21 -10.50 -7.72
CA LEU A 241 15.87 -10.05 -7.36
C LEU A 241 15.90 -8.60 -6.88
N GLU A 242 14.86 -7.86 -7.22
CA GLU A 242 14.60 -6.52 -6.70
C GLU A 242 13.21 -6.45 -6.06
N PRO A 243 13.06 -5.70 -4.95
CA PRO A 243 11.75 -5.49 -4.37
C PRO A 243 10.88 -4.61 -5.26
N VAL A 244 9.62 -5.00 -5.39
CA VAL A 244 8.59 -4.22 -6.08
C VAL A 244 7.81 -3.45 -5.03
N PHE A 245 8.34 -2.30 -4.63
CA PHE A 245 7.59 -1.27 -3.94
C PHE A 245 8.07 0.12 -4.35
N ILE A 246 7.16 1.09 -4.32
CA ILE A 246 7.43 2.46 -4.69
C ILE A 246 7.66 3.24 -3.41
N SER A 247 8.93 3.54 -3.20
CA SER A 247 9.38 4.49 -2.20
C SER A 247 8.86 5.90 -2.54
N GLU A 248 8.57 6.73 -1.53
CA GLU A 248 8.30 8.16 -1.70
C GLU A 248 9.34 8.88 -2.59
N GLY A 249 8.82 9.80 -3.40
CA GLY A 249 9.46 10.51 -4.51
C GLY A 249 8.41 11.45 -5.13
N ASP A 250 8.77 12.26 -6.13
CA ASP A 250 7.77 13.11 -6.75
C ASP A 250 6.72 12.29 -7.54
N CYS A 251 5.58 12.92 -7.83
CA CYS A 251 4.44 12.29 -8.49
C CYS A 251 4.79 11.64 -9.85
N THR A 252 5.66 12.29 -10.63
CA THR A 252 6.08 11.83 -11.96
C THR A 252 6.95 10.59 -11.85
N GLU A 253 7.82 10.58 -10.85
CA GLU A 253 8.83 9.53 -10.65
C GLU A 253 8.20 8.26 -10.08
N LYS A 254 7.24 8.41 -9.14
CA LYS A 254 6.40 7.28 -8.72
C LYS A 254 5.70 6.65 -9.92
N ARG A 255 5.15 7.46 -10.84
CA ARG A 255 4.48 6.98 -12.05
C ARG A 255 5.43 6.22 -12.99
N ASN A 256 6.67 6.69 -13.17
CA ASN A 256 7.65 5.96 -13.99
C ASN A 256 7.97 4.58 -13.41
N ARG A 257 8.17 4.48 -12.08
CA ARG A 257 8.40 3.19 -11.41
C ARG A 257 7.20 2.24 -11.47
N ILE A 258 5.97 2.78 -11.45
CA ILE A 258 4.76 1.99 -11.71
C ILE A 258 4.88 1.31 -13.08
N TYR A 259 5.29 2.08 -14.11
CA TYR A 259 5.36 1.58 -15.47
C TYR A 259 6.47 0.55 -15.72
N GLU A 260 7.49 0.49 -14.86
CA GLU A 260 8.54 -0.54 -14.90
C GLU A 260 8.05 -1.91 -14.41
N SER A 261 6.95 -1.98 -13.65
CA SER A 261 6.37 -3.23 -13.17
C SER A 261 5.18 -3.64 -14.01
N HIS A 262 5.17 -4.87 -14.52
CA HIS A 262 3.97 -5.39 -15.17
C HIS A 262 2.77 -5.41 -14.20
N TYR A 263 3.00 -5.81 -12.94
CA TYR A 263 2.02 -5.79 -11.86
C TYR A 263 1.55 -4.37 -11.54
N LEU A 264 2.45 -3.46 -11.13
CA LEU A 264 2.05 -2.11 -10.71
C LEU A 264 1.38 -1.35 -11.85
N ASN A 265 1.93 -1.44 -13.08
CA ASN A 265 1.31 -0.85 -14.27
C ASN A 265 -0.10 -1.40 -14.50
N SER A 266 -0.27 -2.73 -14.43
CA SER A 266 -1.58 -3.37 -14.58
C SER A 266 -2.56 -2.87 -13.53
N VAL A 267 -2.15 -2.77 -12.26
CA VAL A 267 -2.97 -2.25 -11.16
C VAL A 267 -3.30 -0.77 -11.37
N TYR A 268 -2.33 0.05 -11.79
CA TYR A 268 -2.52 1.48 -11.99
C TYR A 268 -3.49 1.76 -13.14
N GLU A 269 -3.27 1.14 -14.30
CA GLU A 269 -4.10 1.36 -15.48
C GLU A 269 -5.43 0.62 -15.34
N LYS A 270 -5.45 -0.69 -15.16
CA LYS A 270 -6.71 -1.44 -15.16
C LYS A 270 -7.30 -1.56 -13.75
N GLY A 271 -6.47 -1.64 -12.71
CA GLY A 271 -6.89 -2.03 -11.36
C GLY A 271 -7.73 -0.96 -10.71
N PHE A 272 -7.41 0.32 -10.91
CA PHE A 272 -8.26 1.41 -10.46
C PHE A 272 -9.59 1.50 -11.21
N GLU A 273 -9.70 0.99 -12.44
CA GLU A 273 -11.01 0.84 -13.11
C GLU A 273 -11.91 -0.13 -12.35
N GLU A 274 -11.35 -0.94 -11.45
CA GLU A 274 -12.14 -1.81 -10.60
C GLU A 274 -12.98 -1.06 -9.54
N ILE A 275 -12.64 0.21 -9.23
CA ILE A 275 -13.36 1.02 -8.23
C ILE A 275 -14.86 1.12 -8.55
N GLY A 276 -15.69 0.84 -7.55
CA GLY A 276 -17.16 0.91 -7.64
C GLY A 276 -17.72 2.33 -7.52
N GLN A 277 -19.03 2.43 -7.30
CA GLN A 277 -19.71 3.71 -7.06
C GLN A 277 -19.42 4.29 -5.66
N LYS A 278 -18.93 3.45 -4.75
CA LYS A 278 -18.68 3.77 -3.35
C LYS A 278 -17.21 3.50 -3.04
N LEU A 279 -16.55 4.46 -2.42
CA LEU A 279 -15.13 4.40 -2.08
C LEU A 279 -14.94 4.74 -0.60
N VAL A 280 -14.08 4.00 0.08
CA VAL A 280 -13.69 4.28 1.46
C VAL A 280 -12.19 4.50 1.51
N LEU A 281 -11.77 5.57 2.16
CA LEU A 281 -10.37 5.92 2.38
C LEU A 281 -10.09 5.80 3.87
N TYR A 282 -9.19 4.88 4.25
CA TYR A 282 -8.80 4.69 5.64
C TYR A 282 -7.30 4.94 5.81
N GLY A 283 -6.95 5.81 6.75
CA GLY A 283 -5.56 6.11 7.11
C GLY A 283 -4.72 6.76 6.00
N TRP A 284 -5.35 7.30 4.95
CA TRP A 284 -4.64 7.96 3.85
C TRP A 284 -4.63 9.48 4.04
N SER A 285 -3.43 10.06 4.08
CA SER A 285 -3.21 11.51 4.28
C SER A 285 -3.56 12.34 3.04
N ILE A 286 -3.69 11.71 1.87
CA ILE A 286 -3.89 12.38 0.58
C ILE A 286 -2.81 13.47 0.38
N SER A 287 -1.56 13.09 0.65
CA SER A 287 -0.42 14.00 0.54
C SER A 287 -0.08 14.27 -0.93
N LYS A 288 0.88 15.19 -1.17
CA LYS A 288 1.22 15.60 -2.54
C LYS A 288 1.92 14.49 -3.32
N GLU A 289 2.64 13.64 -2.61
CA GLU A 289 3.42 12.51 -3.11
C GLU A 289 2.51 11.43 -3.73
N ASP A 290 1.27 11.31 -3.26
CA ASP A 290 0.27 10.34 -3.75
C ASP A 290 -0.76 10.95 -4.72
N ASN A 291 -0.52 12.17 -5.21
CA ASN A 291 -1.45 12.83 -6.15
C ASN A 291 -1.71 11.99 -7.41
N HIS A 292 -0.75 11.17 -7.88
CA HIS A 292 -0.95 10.30 -9.05
C HIS A 292 -2.13 9.34 -8.87
N ILE A 293 -2.38 8.83 -7.66
CA ILE A 293 -3.54 7.96 -7.37
C ILE A 293 -4.83 8.76 -7.49
N LEU A 294 -4.87 9.98 -6.93
CA LEU A 294 -6.02 10.87 -7.08
C LEU A 294 -6.27 11.24 -8.54
N GLU A 295 -5.22 11.56 -9.31
CA GLU A 295 -5.33 11.88 -10.74
C GLU A 295 -5.92 10.70 -11.52
N ARG A 296 -5.47 9.47 -11.25
CA ARG A 296 -6.03 8.26 -11.87
C ARG A 296 -7.52 8.13 -11.57
N ILE A 297 -7.93 8.27 -10.30
CA ILE A 297 -9.34 8.20 -9.88
C ILE A 297 -10.16 9.33 -10.53
N GLN A 298 -9.62 10.55 -10.61
CA GLN A 298 -10.28 11.68 -11.27
C GLN A 298 -10.47 11.46 -12.77
N ASN A 299 -9.49 10.86 -13.44
CA ASN A 299 -9.59 10.56 -14.88
C ASN A 299 -10.66 9.50 -15.13
N ILE A 300 -10.66 8.42 -14.36
CA ILE A 300 -11.73 7.40 -14.39
C ILE A 300 -13.10 8.05 -14.15
N GLN A 301 -13.20 8.95 -13.17
CA GLN A 301 -14.46 9.64 -12.89
C GLN A 301 -14.92 10.51 -14.06
N LYS A 302 -14.00 11.25 -14.71
CA LYS A 302 -14.32 12.06 -15.89
C LYS A 302 -14.78 11.19 -17.06
N GLU A 303 -14.14 10.06 -17.30
CA GLU A 303 -14.51 9.11 -18.35
C GLU A 303 -15.90 8.53 -18.10
N ARG A 304 -16.16 8.04 -16.89
CA ARG A 304 -17.47 7.47 -16.52
C ARG A 304 -18.61 8.48 -16.62
N LYS A 305 -18.38 9.75 -16.23
CA LYS A 305 -19.36 10.83 -16.38
C LYS A 305 -19.65 11.22 -17.83
N LYS A 306 -18.74 10.95 -18.78
CA LYS A 306 -18.99 11.24 -20.22
C LYS A 306 -19.81 10.16 -20.90
N LEU A 307 -19.78 8.94 -20.37
CA LEU A 307 -20.31 7.74 -21.01
C LEU A 307 -21.66 7.29 -20.42
N GLU A 308 -22.47 8.22 -19.89
CA GLU A 308 -23.65 8.03 -19.01
C GLU A 308 -24.60 6.85 -19.33
N ASN A 309 -24.60 6.31 -20.55
CA ASN A 309 -25.48 5.23 -21.00
C ASN A 309 -24.79 3.90 -21.40
N ASN A 310 -23.45 3.76 -21.33
CA ASN A 310 -22.77 2.59 -21.91
C ASN A 310 -21.50 2.10 -21.16
N VAL A 311 -21.42 2.29 -19.84
CA VAL A 311 -20.28 1.79 -19.05
C VAL A 311 -20.67 0.57 -18.23
N THR A 312 -19.79 -0.44 -18.21
CA THR A 312 -19.81 -1.55 -17.25
C THR A 312 -19.75 -1.09 -15.77
N LYS A 313 -19.31 0.14 -15.49
CA LYS A 313 -19.24 0.73 -14.14
C LYS A 313 -19.64 2.20 -14.10
N LYS A 314 -20.56 2.51 -13.19
CA LYS A 314 -21.07 3.87 -12.95
C LYS A 314 -20.05 4.78 -12.25
N PRO A 315 -20.21 6.12 -12.37
CA PRO A 315 -19.39 7.10 -11.65
C PRO A 315 -19.34 6.84 -10.13
N ILE A 316 -18.28 7.30 -9.48
CA ILE A 316 -18.17 7.33 -8.02
C ILE A 316 -19.17 8.38 -7.50
N GLU A 317 -20.06 7.95 -6.60
CA GLU A 317 -21.14 8.76 -6.04
C GLU A 317 -20.82 9.20 -4.62
N SER A 318 -20.34 8.28 -3.78
CA SER A 318 -20.10 8.51 -2.35
C SER A 318 -18.70 8.10 -1.93
N ILE A 319 -18.06 8.92 -1.07
CA ILE A 319 -16.76 8.62 -0.47
C ILE A 319 -16.83 8.72 1.06
N ALA A 320 -16.36 7.70 1.79
CA ALA A 320 -16.13 7.79 3.23
C ALA A 320 -14.65 7.99 3.51
N VAL A 321 -14.30 8.89 4.43
CA VAL A 321 -12.91 9.19 4.79
C VAL A 321 -12.71 9.09 6.30
N SER A 322 -11.77 8.25 6.73
CA SER A 322 -11.40 8.12 8.13
C SER A 322 -10.70 9.39 8.61
N VAL A 323 -11.01 9.85 9.82
CA VAL A 323 -10.38 10.99 10.48
C VAL A 323 -9.75 10.53 11.78
N TYR A 324 -8.45 10.75 11.91
CA TYR A 324 -7.73 10.57 13.17
C TYR A 324 -7.92 11.80 14.05
N GLN A 325 -8.28 11.58 15.32
CA GLN A 325 -8.55 12.66 16.27
C GLN A 325 -7.25 13.10 16.96
N ASN A 326 -6.73 14.26 16.56
CA ASN A 326 -5.46 14.83 17.03
C ASN A 326 -5.49 16.36 17.17
N GLY A 327 -6.65 17.00 17.05
CA GLY A 327 -6.82 18.45 17.12
C GLY A 327 -6.73 19.19 15.77
N ASP A 328 -6.33 18.52 14.69
CA ASP A 328 -6.21 19.09 13.33
C ASP A 328 -7.35 18.66 12.38
N GLU A 329 -8.45 18.12 12.91
CA GLU A 329 -9.49 17.44 12.13
C GLU A 329 -10.13 18.39 11.12
N GLN A 330 -10.36 19.67 11.49
CA GLN A 330 -10.98 20.63 10.59
C GLN A 330 -10.07 20.99 9.41
N LYS A 331 -8.75 21.07 9.64
CA LYS A 331 -7.76 21.31 8.60
C LYS A 331 -7.70 20.14 7.63
N PHE A 332 -7.67 18.91 8.16
CA PHE A 332 -7.69 17.69 7.36
C PHE A 332 -8.96 17.56 6.51
N LYS A 333 -10.16 17.76 7.10
CA LYS A 333 -11.44 17.71 6.36
C LYS A 333 -11.49 18.73 5.23
N ASN A 334 -10.97 19.95 5.43
CA ASN A 334 -10.92 20.97 4.39
C ASN A 334 -9.98 20.56 3.24
N HIS A 335 -8.79 20.04 3.57
CA HIS A 335 -7.83 19.50 2.59
C HIS A 335 -8.45 18.38 1.75
N VAL A 336 -9.08 17.39 2.41
CA VAL A 336 -9.75 16.27 1.74
C VAL A 336 -10.86 16.75 0.81
N LYS A 337 -11.71 17.67 1.26
CA LYS A 337 -12.78 18.24 0.42
C LYS A 337 -12.22 18.92 -0.83
N ASP A 338 -11.17 19.71 -0.69
CA ASP A 338 -10.55 20.37 -1.83
C ASP A 338 -10.01 19.37 -2.86
N LYS A 339 -9.38 18.29 -2.38
CA LYS A 339 -8.81 17.22 -3.21
C LYS A 339 -9.87 16.35 -3.89
N LEU A 340 -10.97 16.06 -3.20
CA LEU A 340 -12.00 15.11 -3.67
C LEU A 340 -13.19 15.78 -4.39
N LYS A 341 -13.30 17.11 -4.41
CA LYS A 341 -14.45 17.84 -5.00
C LYS A 341 -14.75 17.51 -6.47
N TYR A 342 -13.75 17.07 -7.24
CA TYR A 342 -13.93 16.67 -8.63
C TYR A 342 -14.30 15.19 -8.80
N ILE A 343 -14.16 14.40 -7.73
CA ILE A 343 -14.49 12.97 -7.73
C ILE A 343 -15.96 12.81 -7.32
N ALA A 344 -16.31 13.18 -6.09
CA ALA A 344 -17.64 13.00 -5.52
C ALA A 344 -18.08 14.22 -4.72
N THR A 345 -19.39 14.44 -4.64
CA THR A 345 -20.01 15.52 -3.85
C THR A 345 -20.48 15.03 -2.48
N ASP A 346 -20.81 13.75 -2.37
CA ASP A 346 -21.24 13.10 -1.13
C ASP A 346 -20.03 12.49 -0.42
N ILE A 347 -19.49 13.25 0.56
CA ILE A 347 -18.32 12.84 1.33
C ILE A 347 -18.70 12.73 2.81
N ASP A 348 -18.64 11.51 3.35
CA ASP A 348 -18.77 11.24 4.78
C ASP A 348 -17.39 11.22 5.45
N PHE A 349 -17.32 11.76 6.67
CA PHE A 349 -16.14 11.66 7.53
C PHE A 349 -16.48 10.81 8.74
N PHE A 350 -15.63 9.83 9.08
CA PHE A 350 -15.86 8.93 10.21
C PHE A 350 -14.63 8.82 11.12
N ASN A 351 -14.85 8.53 12.39
CA ASN A 351 -13.77 8.34 13.36
C ASN A 351 -12.96 7.08 13.02
N SER A 352 -11.63 7.19 12.92
CA SER A 352 -10.76 6.06 12.58
C SER A 352 -10.54 5.07 13.73
N SER A 353 -10.91 5.39 14.97
CA SER A 353 -10.55 4.57 16.15
C SER A 353 -11.69 3.77 16.77
N GLN A 354 -12.87 3.72 16.14
CA GLN A 354 -14.05 3.09 16.74
C GLN A 354 -14.89 2.31 15.71
N GLY A 355 -15.00 1.00 15.92
CA GLY A 355 -15.84 0.10 15.12
C GLY A 355 -15.39 -0.07 13.67
N CYS A 356 -14.14 0.24 13.36
CA CYS A 356 -13.60 0.16 12.00
C CYS A 356 -12.14 -0.27 12.01
N TRP A 357 -11.70 -0.84 10.88
CA TRP A 357 -10.36 -1.39 10.74
C TRP A 357 -10.04 -2.39 11.87
N CYS A 358 -9.03 -2.13 12.70
CA CYS A 358 -8.61 -3.03 13.77
C CYS A 358 -9.32 -2.81 15.12
N PHE A 359 -10.28 -1.88 15.20
CA PHE A 359 -10.97 -1.48 16.44
C PHE A 359 -12.40 -1.98 16.54
#